data_AF-A0A061AAA2-F1
#
_entry.id   AF-A0A061AAA2-F1
#
_cell.length_a   1.000
_cell.length_b   1.000
_cell.length_c   1.000
_cell.angle_alpha   90.00
_cell.angle_beta   90.00
_cell.angle_gamma   90.00
#
_symmetry.space_group_name_H-M   'P 1'
#
loop_
_entity.id
_entity.type
_entity.pdbx_description
1 polymer ?
#
loop_
_entity_poly.entity_id
_entity_poly.type
_entity_poly.pdbx_seq_one_letter_code
_entity_poly.pdbx_strand_id
1 'polypeptide(L)'
;MTKKSIIFIIFISSILSIMMIAVWGTLPENTNLGPIETIEFTEFDTLNEDSEKVRDVKPFVTTTNPVYRLNYDLGPDESYSELSVTLSLSHINYQLDIYDKIIYIYYGLEDIENEIVLTVTIKDSRTQKSDMIILWFKPPGVIIVPDL
;
A
#
# COMPACT_ATOMS: atom_id res chain seq x y z
N MET A 1 28.92 -54.71 14.93
CA MET A 1 27.73 -54.23 14.20
C MET A 1 27.62 -54.99 12.89
N THR A 2 26.46 -55.60 12.60
CA THR A 2 26.28 -56.31 11.33
C THR A 2 26.01 -55.30 10.22
N LYS A 3 26.39 -55.59 8.96
CA LYS A 3 26.11 -54.72 7.80
C LYS A 3 24.63 -54.27 7.72
N LYS A 4 23.72 -55.09 8.26
CA LYS A 4 22.29 -54.81 8.38
C LYS A 4 21.98 -53.63 9.30
N SER A 5 22.72 -53.45 10.40
CA SER A 5 22.52 -52.34 11.34
C SER A 5 22.93 -50.99 10.75
N ILE A 6 23.98 -50.95 9.92
CA ILE A 6 24.45 -49.70 9.28
C ILE A 6 23.42 -49.22 8.25
N ILE A 7 22.85 -50.14 7.46
CA ILE A 7 21.80 -49.83 6.48
C ILE A 7 20.56 -49.25 7.17
N PHE A 8 20.18 -49.79 8.33
CA PHE A 8 19.03 -49.30 9.09
C PHE A 8 19.22 -47.86 9.61
N ILE A 9 20.43 -47.54 10.09
CA ILE A 9 20.76 -46.18 10.57
C ILE A 9 20.71 -45.17 9.42
N ILE A 10 21.25 -45.53 8.24
CA ILE A 10 21.21 -44.67 7.05
C ILE A 10 19.76 -44.41 6.64
N PHE A 11 18.89 -45.42 6.72
CA PHE A 11 17.48 -45.30 6.34
C PHE A 11 16.73 -44.33 7.25
N ILE A 12 16.91 -44.45 8.57
CA ILE A 12 16.30 -43.54 9.55
C ILE A 12 16.83 -42.11 9.41
N SER A 13 18.13 -41.94 9.21
CA SER A 13 18.77 -40.64 8.96
C SER A 13 18.17 -39.94 7.73
N SER A 14 17.91 -40.69 6.66
CA SER A 14 17.34 -40.15 5.43
C SER A 14 15.90 -39.67 5.64
N ILE A 15 15.07 -40.44 6.34
CA ILE A 15 13.69 -40.07 6.66
C ILE A 15 13.65 -38.80 7.53
N LEU A 16 14.48 -38.73 8.56
CA LEU A 16 14.59 -37.56 9.43
C LEU A 16 15.03 -36.31 8.66
N SER A 17 15.96 -36.47 7.71
CA SER A 17 16.44 -35.36 6.87
C SER A 17 15.33 -34.81 5.97
N ILE A 18 14.51 -35.68 5.38
CA ILE A 18 13.36 -35.28 4.54
C ILE A 18 12.30 -34.56 5.40
N MET A 19 12.00 -35.09 6.59
CA MET A 19 11.05 -34.43 7.50
C MET A 19 11.54 -33.05 7.94
N MET A 20 12.83 -32.89 8.21
CA MET A 20 13.41 -31.61 8.62
C MET A 20 13.28 -30.54 7.52
N ILE A 21 13.52 -30.92 6.25
CA ILE A 21 13.35 -30.02 5.10
C ILE A 21 11.87 -29.67 4.89
N ALA A 22 10.97 -30.65 5.00
CA ALA A 22 9.53 -30.43 4.86
C ALA A 22 8.99 -29.46 5.92
N VAL A 23 9.40 -29.62 7.18
CA VAL A 23 8.97 -28.73 8.27
C VAL A 23 9.46 -27.30 8.08
N TRP A 24 10.68 -27.10 7.58
CA TRP A 24 11.20 -25.76 7.26
C TRP A 24 10.51 -25.13 6.04
N GLY A 25 10.15 -25.93 5.03
CA GLY A 25 9.39 -25.46 3.87
C GLY A 25 7.91 -25.17 4.14
N THR A 26 7.37 -25.62 5.28
CA THR A 26 5.96 -25.43 5.67
C THR A 26 5.76 -24.51 6.87
N LEU A 27 6.83 -23.92 7.43
CA LEU A 27 6.65 -22.87 8.42
C LEU A 27 5.94 -21.70 7.73
N PRO A 28 4.71 -21.33 8.14
CA PRO A 28 4.05 -20.17 7.56
C PRO A 28 4.94 -18.96 7.82
N GLU A 29 5.15 -18.12 6.80
CA GLU A 29 5.66 -16.77 6.99
C GLU A 29 4.89 -16.14 8.14
N ASN A 30 5.62 -15.62 9.13
CA ASN A 30 5.13 -15.17 10.43
C ASN A 30 3.72 -14.53 10.38
N THR A 31 2.68 -15.31 10.67
CA THR A 31 1.27 -14.85 10.70
C THR A 31 0.90 -14.18 12.04
N ASN A 32 1.88 -13.87 12.88
CA ASN A 32 1.63 -13.36 14.23
C ASN A 32 1.52 -11.83 14.29
N LEU A 33 1.51 -11.18 13.13
CA LEU A 33 1.23 -9.75 13.01
C LEU A 33 -0.29 -9.53 13.08
N GLY A 34 -0.70 -8.56 13.89
CA GLY A 34 -2.12 -8.25 14.11
C GLY A 34 -2.82 -7.81 12.81
N PRO A 35 -4.15 -7.95 12.73
CA PRO A 35 -4.91 -7.38 11.61
C PRO A 35 -4.78 -5.86 11.62
N ILE A 36 -4.83 -5.23 10.44
CA ILE A 36 -4.89 -3.77 10.34
C ILE A 36 -6.20 -3.27 10.94
N GLU A 37 -6.09 -2.27 11.81
CA GLU A 37 -7.24 -1.58 12.39
C GLU A 37 -7.50 -0.25 11.65
N THR A 38 -6.44 0.45 11.26
CA THR A 38 -6.50 1.76 10.61
C THR A 38 -5.61 1.85 9.39
N ILE A 39 -6.12 2.49 8.33
CA ILE A 39 -5.36 2.91 7.14
C ILE A 39 -5.74 4.36 6.92
N GLU A 40 -4.76 5.25 6.83
CA GLU A 40 -5.05 6.66 6.62
C GLU A 40 -3.97 7.42 5.84
N PHE A 41 -4.42 8.28 4.93
CA PHE A 41 -3.58 9.34 4.38
C PHE A 41 -3.44 10.47 5.39
N THR A 42 -2.20 10.76 5.78
CA THR A 42 -1.86 11.74 6.82
C THR A 42 -1.70 13.16 6.27
N GLU A 43 -1.42 13.30 4.97
CA GLU A 43 -1.14 14.58 4.32
C GLU A 43 -2.27 15.00 3.37
N PHE A 44 -3.19 15.84 3.86
CA PHE A 44 -4.22 16.50 3.06
C PHE A 44 -4.38 17.96 3.49
N ASP A 45 -4.88 18.81 2.58
CA ASP A 45 -5.00 20.25 2.83
C ASP A 45 -6.37 20.62 3.41
N THR A 46 -7.42 20.00 2.87
CA THR A 46 -8.81 20.26 3.28
C THR A 46 -9.65 19.00 3.15
N LEU A 47 -10.82 19.05 3.79
CA LEU A 47 -11.93 18.15 3.48
C LEU A 47 -12.87 18.86 2.50
N ASN A 48 -13.46 18.12 1.55
CA ASN A 48 -14.53 18.65 0.70
C ASN A 48 -15.89 18.60 1.44
N GLU A 49 -16.97 18.99 0.77
CA GLU A 49 -18.35 18.99 1.31
C GLU A 49 -18.80 17.58 1.72
N ASP A 50 -18.25 16.54 1.09
CA ASP A 50 -18.53 15.14 1.36
C ASP A 50 -17.59 14.53 2.42
N SER A 51 -16.78 15.35 3.09
CA SER A 51 -15.76 14.92 4.08
C SER A 51 -14.64 14.04 3.51
N GLU A 52 -14.39 14.12 2.21
CA GLU A 52 -13.28 13.45 1.53
C GLU A 52 -12.00 14.30 1.62
N LYS A 53 -10.86 13.65 1.76
CA LYS A 53 -9.55 14.30 1.85
C LYS A 53 -9.15 14.85 0.49
N VAL A 54 -8.75 16.12 0.44
CA VAL A 54 -8.28 16.78 -0.77
C VAL A 54 -6.88 17.36 -0.56
N ARG A 55 -6.01 17.19 -1.54
CA ARG A 55 -4.62 17.65 -1.53
C ARG A 55 -4.26 18.33 -2.86
N ASP A 56 -3.72 19.54 -2.76
CA ASP A 56 -3.15 20.28 -3.89
C ASP A 56 -1.77 19.72 -4.25
N VAL A 57 -1.66 19.17 -5.46
CA VAL A 57 -0.42 18.58 -5.98
C VAL A 57 0.37 19.53 -6.87
N LYS A 58 -0.20 20.68 -7.27
CA LYS A 58 0.46 21.66 -8.15
C LYS A 58 1.81 22.19 -7.66
N PRO A 59 2.05 22.41 -6.35
CA PRO A 59 3.38 22.87 -5.91
C PRO A 59 4.45 21.76 -5.96
N PHE A 60 4.06 20.49 -6.07
CA PHE A 60 4.97 19.34 -6.02
C PHE A 60 5.18 18.70 -7.39
N VAL A 61 4.11 18.64 -8.20
CA VAL A 61 4.08 18.01 -9.51
C VAL A 61 4.22 19.08 -10.59
N THR A 62 5.30 18.99 -11.34
CA THR A 62 5.61 19.90 -12.46
C THR A 62 6.03 19.10 -13.68
N THR A 63 6.15 19.75 -14.84
CA THR A 63 6.67 19.10 -16.05
C THR A 63 8.10 18.59 -15.90
N THR A 64 8.88 19.13 -14.96
CA THR A 64 10.23 18.67 -14.63
C THR A 64 10.26 17.63 -13.51
N ASN A 65 9.21 17.54 -12.70
CA ASN A 65 9.04 16.55 -11.65
C ASN A 65 7.61 15.98 -11.69
N PRO A 66 7.33 15.00 -12.57
CA PRO A 66 5.99 14.47 -12.79
C PRO A 66 5.55 13.44 -11.73
N VAL A 67 6.30 13.33 -10.62
CA VAL A 67 6.07 12.30 -9.60
C VAL A 67 5.56 12.94 -8.32
N TYR A 68 4.36 12.54 -7.91
CA TYR A 68 3.85 12.87 -6.58
C TYR A 68 4.15 11.73 -5.60
N ARG A 69 4.47 12.09 -4.35
CA ARG A 69 4.69 11.15 -3.26
C ARG A 69 3.57 11.31 -2.26
N LEU A 70 2.82 10.25 -2.03
CA LEU A 70 1.68 10.24 -1.14
C LEU A 70 1.98 9.30 0.03
N ASN A 71 2.14 9.87 1.22
CA ASN A 71 2.38 9.12 2.45
C ASN A 71 1.06 8.59 3.01
N TYR A 72 1.08 7.36 3.51
CA TYR A 72 -0.02 6.77 4.27
C TYR A 72 0.52 6.18 5.57
N ASP A 73 -0.38 5.95 6.52
CA ASP A 73 -0.05 5.26 7.76
C ASP A 73 -0.96 4.06 7.99
N LEU A 74 -0.44 3.09 8.74
CA LEU A 74 -1.08 1.83 9.09
C LEU A 74 -0.99 1.62 10.59
N GLY A 75 -2.12 1.33 11.23
CA GLY A 75 -2.16 0.97 12.64
C GLY A 75 -2.72 -0.45 12.81
N PRO A 76 -2.13 -1.28 13.70
CA PRO A 76 -0.89 -1.07 14.45
C PRO A 76 0.40 -1.24 13.59
N ASP A 77 1.53 -0.69 14.05
CA ASP A 77 2.82 -0.69 13.31
C ASP A 77 3.34 -2.08 12.92
N GLU A 78 3.02 -3.11 13.72
CA GLU A 78 3.35 -4.51 13.45
C GLU A 78 2.16 -5.27 12.84
N SER A 79 1.46 -4.65 11.89
CA SER A 79 0.38 -5.30 11.14
C SER A 79 0.89 -5.87 9.82
N TYR A 80 0.35 -7.04 9.44
CA TYR A 80 0.59 -7.60 8.10
C TYR A 80 -0.52 -7.13 7.17
N SER A 81 -0.16 -6.34 6.16
CA SER A 81 -1.08 -5.72 5.24
C SER A 81 -0.96 -6.27 3.82
N GLU A 82 -2.09 -6.61 3.19
CA GLU A 82 -2.13 -6.90 1.75
C GLU A 82 -2.83 -5.74 1.05
N LEU A 83 -2.07 -4.67 0.84
CA LEU A 83 -2.58 -3.42 0.31
C LEU A 83 -2.76 -3.46 -1.20
N SER A 84 -3.90 -2.93 -1.64
CA SER A 84 -4.23 -2.66 -3.03
C SER A 84 -4.48 -1.17 -3.18
N VAL A 85 -3.95 -0.58 -4.25
CA VAL A 85 -4.17 0.83 -4.58
C VAL A 85 -4.97 0.90 -5.88
N THR A 86 -6.02 1.72 -5.88
CA THR A 86 -6.85 1.97 -7.04
C THR A 86 -6.82 3.47 -7.37
N LEU A 87 -6.63 3.77 -8.64
CA LEU A 87 -6.70 5.12 -9.18
C LEU A 87 -8.00 5.30 -9.97
N SER A 88 -8.60 6.49 -9.94
CA SER A 88 -9.78 6.81 -10.76
C SER A 88 -9.48 6.84 -12.26
N LEU A 89 -8.23 7.08 -12.64
CA LEU A 89 -7.77 7.21 -14.02
C LEU A 89 -6.78 6.09 -14.36
N SER A 90 -7.09 5.32 -15.40
CA SER A 90 -6.36 4.09 -15.75
C SER A 90 -5.06 4.32 -16.50
N HIS A 91 -4.86 5.51 -17.09
CA HIS A 91 -3.64 5.85 -17.82
C HIS A 91 -2.52 6.38 -16.91
N ILE A 92 -2.85 6.76 -15.67
CA ILE A 92 -1.89 7.17 -14.65
C ILE A 92 -1.36 5.91 -13.97
N ASN A 93 -0.03 5.84 -13.82
CA ASN A 93 0.61 4.72 -13.17
C ASN A 93 0.95 5.07 -11.72
N TYR A 94 1.04 4.05 -10.87
CA TYR A 94 1.53 4.18 -9.50
C TYR A 94 2.52 3.08 -9.17
N GLN A 95 3.33 3.33 -8.14
CA GLN A 95 4.15 2.34 -7.47
C GLN A 95 3.90 2.44 -5.96
N LEU A 96 3.55 1.33 -5.34
CA LEU A 96 3.39 1.22 -3.90
C LEU A 96 4.70 0.76 -3.27
N ASP A 97 5.22 1.54 -2.33
CA ASP A 97 6.28 1.12 -1.41
C ASP A 97 5.66 0.84 -0.04
N ILE A 98 5.70 -0.44 0.34
CA ILE A 98 5.10 -0.94 1.58
C ILE A 98 6.03 -0.67 2.76
N TYR A 99 7.35 -0.63 2.55
CA TYR A 99 8.32 -0.46 3.63
C TYR A 99 8.44 1.00 4.04
N ASP A 100 8.48 1.91 3.06
CA ASP A 100 8.56 3.34 3.32
C ASP A 100 7.17 3.98 3.56
N LYS A 101 6.08 3.21 3.40
CA LYS A 101 4.69 3.68 3.48
C LYS A 101 4.38 4.83 2.50
N ILE A 102 4.87 4.71 1.26
CA ILE A 102 4.75 5.73 0.20
C ILE A 102 4.05 5.16 -1.03
N ILE A 103 3.12 5.93 -1.61
CA ILE A 103 2.59 5.71 -2.96
C ILE A 103 3.21 6.75 -3.89
N TYR A 104 3.97 6.29 -4.87
CA TYR A 104 4.49 7.12 -5.95
C TYR A 104 3.47 7.15 -7.09
N ILE A 105 3.08 8.34 -7.52
CA ILE A 105 2.10 8.54 -8.59
C ILE A 105 2.78 9.27 -9.75
N TYR A 106 2.72 8.68 -10.93
CA TYR A 106 3.42 9.15 -12.13
C TYR A 106 2.43 9.80 -13.09
N TYR A 107 2.49 11.12 -13.19
CA TYR A 107 1.66 11.90 -14.10
C TYR A 107 2.31 12.00 -15.49
N GLY A 108 1.49 11.91 -16.54
CA GLY A 108 1.90 12.29 -17.89
C GLY A 108 2.00 13.82 -18.03
N LEU A 109 2.69 14.28 -19.08
CA LEU A 109 2.73 15.72 -19.39
C LEU A 109 1.33 16.28 -19.66
N GLU A 110 0.53 15.56 -20.44
CA GLU A 110 -0.86 15.93 -20.73
C GLU A 110 -1.72 16.01 -19.46
N ASP A 111 -1.44 15.17 -18.46
CA ASP A 111 -2.16 15.17 -17.19
C ASP A 111 -1.92 16.44 -16.38
N ILE A 112 -0.66 16.89 -16.37
CA ILE A 112 -0.22 18.10 -15.69
C ILE A 112 -0.78 19.33 -16.39
N GLU A 113 -0.71 19.37 -17.73
CA GLU A 113 -1.22 20.49 -18.53
C GLU A 113 -2.74 20.64 -18.44
N ASN A 114 -3.47 19.52 -18.34
CA ASN A 114 -4.92 19.51 -18.22
C ASN A 114 -5.41 19.65 -16.75
N GLU A 115 -4.49 19.80 -15.78
CA GLU A 115 -4.80 19.97 -14.36
C GLU A 115 -5.80 18.92 -13.83
N ILE A 116 -5.59 17.65 -14.19
CA ILE A 116 -6.57 16.59 -13.96
C ILE A 116 -6.80 16.29 -12.47
N VAL A 117 -8.00 15.81 -12.15
CA VAL A 117 -8.34 15.34 -10.79
C VAL A 117 -8.12 13.83 -10.72
N LEU A 118 -7.37 13.38 -9.73
CA LEU A 118 -7.08 11.97 -9.49
C LEU A 118 -7.56 11.56 -8.11
N THR A 119 -8.39 10.54 -8.02
CA THR A 119 -8.78 9.93 -6.75
C THR A 119 -7.91 8.69 -6.52
N VAL A 120 -7.28 8.62 -5.35
CA VAL A 120 -6.45 7.50 -4.91
C VAL A 120 -7.17 6.82 -3.76
N THR A 121 -7.42 5.53 -3.91
CA THR A 121 -7.97 4.68 -2.86
C THR A 121 -6.94 3.65 -2.47
N ILE A 122 -6.62 3.57 -1.18
CA ILE A 122 -5.83 2.47 -0.61
C ILE A 122 -6.78 1.54 0.14
N LYS A 123 -6.62 0.24 -0.03
CA LYS A 123 -7.47 -0.77 0.59
C LYS A 123 -6.69 -2.01 0.98
N ASP A 124 -6.90 -2.48 2.20
CA ASP A 124 -6.41 -3.79 2.63
C ASP A 124 -7.36 -4.91 2.19
N SER A 125 -6.79 -5.90 1.51
CA SER A 125 -7.53 -7.03 0.94
C SER A 125 -8.09 -7.95 2.02
N ARG A 126 -7.46 -8.00 3.20
CA ARG A 126 -7.86 -8.90 4.29
C ARG A 126 -8.96 -8.33 5.17
N THR A 127 -8.79 -7.10 5.65
CA THR A 127 -9.70 -6.44 6.60
C THR A 127 -10.76 -5.57 5.91
N GLN A 128 -10.62 -5.34 4.59
CA GLN A 128 -11.48 -4.46 3.79
C GLN A 128 -11.48 -3.00 4.25
N LYS A 129 -10.56 -2.61 5.15
CA LYS A 129 -10.34 -1.22 5.52
C LYS A 129 -9.79 -0.46 4.33
N SER A 130 -10.24 0.77 4.16
CA SER A 130 -9.83 1.62 3.05
C SER A 130 -9.84 3.09 3.44
N ASP A 131 -8.99 3.85 2.79
CA ASP A 131 -9.02 5.32 2.83
C ASP A 131 -8.91 5.88 1.41
N MET A 132 -9.35 7.13 1.25
CA MET A 132 -9.42 7.79 -0.05
C MET A 132 -8.93 9.23 0.06
N ILE A 133 -8.17 9.65 -0.94
CA ILE A 133 -7.71 11.03 -1.10
C ILE A 133 -7.84 11.48 -2.55
N ILE A 134 -8.27 12.72 -2.74
CA ILE A 134 -8.35 13.39 -4.02
C ILE A 134 -7.12 14.27 -4.19
N LEU A 135 -6.36 13.97 -5.23
CA LEU A 135 -5.22 14.75 -5.68
C LEU A 135 -5.67 15.68 -6.80
N TRP A 136 -5.50 16.97 -6.59
CA TRP A 136 -5.97 17.99 -7.52
C TRP A 136 -4.87 19.03 -7.74
N PHE A 137 -4.72 19.53 -8.96
CA PHE A 137 -3.84 20.67 -9.25
C PHE A 137 -4.41 22.02 -8.80
N LYS A 138 -5.58 22.03 -8.16
CA LYS A 138 -6.17 23.24 -7.58
C LYS A 138 -7.08 22.87 -6.41
N PRO A 139 -6.98 23.52 -5.25
CA PRO A 139 -7.92 23.28 -4.16
C PRO A 139 -9.34 23.75 -4.58
N PRO A 140 -10.40 23.05 -4.12
CA PRO A 140 -11.77 23.53 -4.31
C PRO A 140 -11.91 24.93 -3.70
N GLY A 141 -12.42 25.86 -4.50
CA GLY A 141 -12.69 27.22 -4.04
C GLY A 141 -13.83 27.21 -3.03
N VAL A 142 -13.52 27.22 -1.74
CA VAL A 142 -14.50 27.50 -0.69
C VAL A 142 -14.90 28.97 -0.83
N ILE A 143 -15.99 29.25 -1.54
CA ILE A 143 -16.72 30.50 -1.44
C ILE A 143 -17.91 30.24 -0.51
N ILE A 144 -17.73 30.49 0.78
CA ILE A 144 -18.88 30.71 1.67
C ILE A 144 -19.25 32.17 1.49
N VAL A 145 -20.26 32.46 0.68
CA VAL A 145 -20.93 33.77 0.72
C VAL A 145 -21.89 33.72 1.91
N PRO A 146 -21.73 34.55 2.95
CA PRO A 146 -22.82 34.76 3.90
C PRO A 146 -23.91 35.57 3.18
N ASP A 147 -25.10 34.99 3.07
CA ASP A 147 -26.29 35.78 2.72
C ASP A 147 -26.43 36.90 3.76
N LEU A 148 -26.39 38.16 3.28
CA LEU A 148 -26.60 39.39 4.06
C LEU A 148 -28.07 39.57 4.43
#